data_AF-A0A914J7D9-F1
#
_entry.id   AF-A0A914J7D9-F1
#
_cell.length_a   1.000
_cell.length_b   1.000
_cell.length_c   1.000
_cell.angle_alpha   90.00
_cell.angle_beta   90.00
_cell.angle_gamma   90.00
#
_symmetry.space_group_name_H-M   'P 1'
#
loop_
_entity.id
_entity.type
_entity.pdbx_description
1 polymer ?
#
loop_
_entity_poly.entity_id
_entity_poly.type
_entity_poly.pdbx_seq_one_letter_code
_entity_poly.pdbx_strand_id
1 'polypeptide(L)'
;MVEISHDYLNTVGLADQDFAEFLKKNEANLENSFVILFSDHGNRYDTIRETVIGRLESRLPVLSVRVPKWFEKKFPDYFQALKSNSKKMTSHFDVFATLMHVLDGLHKPPPKVERGISLFSEIAENRTCFEAKIPNVFCPCFNEISLEPSEGVEYAEFLLNFIKDYFTEHQVQEKCAPMKLKSVKSVLLSLPPSKLAIDDRQPHLRSLVLQYRVQFTVQPPSNALLEGVVFKDQRTGKLSISNDLDRNNKYGNSSFCVSDRLLKKLCHCL
;
A
#
# COMPACT_ATOMS: atom_id res chain seq x y z
N MET A 1 15.70 0.75 -12.94
CA MET A 1 14.45 0.09 -12.54
C MET A 1 13.29 1.05 -12.36
N VAL A 2 13.46 2.24 -11.74
CA VAL A 2 12.33 3.16 -11.48
C VAL A 2 11.49 3.43 -12.73
N GLU A 3 12.07 3.89 -13.84
CA GLU A 3 11.31 4.20 -15.07
C GLU A 3 10.53 2.99 -15.63
N ILE A 4 11.17 1.82 -15.69
CA ILE A 4 10.57 0.59 -16.25
C ILE A 4 9.62 -0.14 -15.30
N SER A 5 9.53 0.26 -14.02
CA SER A 5 8.65 -0.36 -13.02
C SER A 5 7.63 0.59 -12.39
N HIS A 6 7.81 1.90 -12.56
CA HIS A 6 6.88 2.92 -12.10
C HIS A 6 5.93 3.36 -13.20
N ASP A 7 6.39 3.54 -14.45
CA ASP A 7 5.64 4.27 -15.48
C ASP A 7 4.81 3.36 -16.42
N TYR A 8 5.17 2.07 -16.53
CA TYR A 8 4.46 1.12 -17.38
C TYR A 8 4.48 -0.29 -16.77
N LEU A 9 3.30 -0.93 -16.70
CA LEU A 9 3.20 -2.29 -16.16
C LEU A 9 4.05 -3.32 -16.93
N ASN A 10 4.03 -3.22 -18.26
CA ASN A 10 4.58 -4.26 -19.14
C ASN A 10 6.09 -4.13 -19.38
N THR A 11 6.75 -3.09 -18.89
CA THR A 11 8.18 -2.86 -19.12
C THR A 11 9.08 -3.51 -18.08
N VAL A 12 8.53 -3.99 -16.96
CA VAL A 12 9.31 -4.71 -15.93
C VAL A 12 9.99 -5.96 -16.52
N GLY A 13 9.33 -6.63 -17.46
CA GLY A 13 9.89 -7.78 -18.17
C GLY A 13 11.17 -7.48 -18.95
N LEU A 14 11.45 -6.22 -19.29
CA LEU A 14 12.70 -5.84 -19.95
C LEU A 14 13.93 -6.07 -19.07
N ALA A 15 13.77 -6.03 -17.73
CA ALA A 15 14.84 -6.29 -16.79
C ALA A 15 15.04 -7.80 -16.51
N ASP A 16 14.13 -8.67 -16.95
CA ASP A 16 14.14 -10.08 -16.56
C ASP A 16 15.45 -10.78 -16.99
N GLN A 17 15.87 -10.57 -18.24
CA GLN A 17 17.11 -11.14 -18.76
C GLN A 17 18.35 -10.61 -18.02
N ASP A 18 18.41 -9.31 -17.73
CA ASP A 18 19.52 -8.70 -17.00
C ASP A 18 19.64 -9.28 -15.57
N PHE A 19 18.52 -9.43 -14.87
CA PHE A 19 18.48 -10.06 -13.55
C PHE A 19 18.87 -11.54 -13.60
N ALA A 20 18.36 -12.28 -14.58
CA ALA A 20 18.69 -13.68 -14.77
C ALA A 20 20.19 -13.87 -15.04
N GLU A 21 20.77 -13.05 -15.91
CA GLU A 21 22.20 -13.07 -16.22
C GLU A 21 23.05 -12.67 -15.02
N PHE A 22 22.66 -11.63 -14.28
CA PHE A 22 23.33 -11.23 -13.04
C PHE A 22 23.35 -12.37 -12.02
N LEU A 23 22.20 -13.02 -11.79
CA LEU A 23 22.09 -14.12 -10.83
C LEU A 23 22.90 -15.35 -11.28
N LYS A 24 22.84 -15.72 -12.56
CA LYS A 24 23.62 -16.85 -13.12
C LYS A 24 25.12 -16.57 -13.04
N LYS A 25 25.57 -15.39 -13.44
CA LYS A 25 26.98 -14.99 -13.41
C LYS A 25 27.56 -15.04 -11.99
N ASN A 26 26.74 -14.77 -10.97
CA ASN A 26 27.15 -14.76 -9.58
C ASN A 26 26.78 -16.05 -8.82
N GLU A 27 26.27 -17.09 -9.49
CA GLU A 27 25.72 -18.27 -8.83
C GLU A 27 26.70 -18.93 -7.85
N ALA A 28 27.96 -19.08 -8.25
CA ALA A 28 29.02 -19.65 -7.40
C ALA A 28 29.26 -18.82 -6.13
N ASN A 29 29.28 -17.47 -6.25
CA ASN A 29 29.45 -16.57 -5.11
C ASN A 29 28.24 -16.60 -4.16
N LEU A 30 27.05 -16.92 -4.71
CA LEU A 30 25.80 -16.96 -3.97
C LEU A 30 25.50 -18.34 -3.37
N GLU A 31 26.31 -19.38 -3.62
CA GLU A 31 25.99 -20.76 -3.19
C GLU A 31 25.85 -20.89 -1.67
N ASN A 32 26.72 -20.22 -0.91
CA ASN A 32 26.71 -20.22 0.56
C ASN A 32 26.06 -18.98 1.18
N SER A 33 25.20 -18.28 0.42
CA SER A 33 24.58 -17.03 0.84
C SER A 33 23.07 -17.16 1.00
N PHE A 34 22.50 -16.37 1.93
CA PHE A 34 21.08 -16.03 1.90
C PHE A 34 20.88 -14.93 0.86
N VAL A 35 20.06 -15.19 -0.16
CA VAL A 35 19.79 -14.24 -1.24
C VAL A 35 18.34 -13.80 -1.11
N ILE A 36 18.12 -12.50 -0.95
CA ILE A 36 16.79 -11.89 -0.81
C ILE A 36 16.61 -10.87 -1.92
N LEU A 37 15.63 -11.11 -2.78
CA LEU A 37 15.18 -10.17 -3.80
C LEU A 37 13.80 -9.66 -3.41
N PHE A 38 13.63 -8.36 -3.27
CA PHE A 38 12.35 -7.78 -2.86
C PHE A 38 12.12 -6.41 -3.49
N SER A 39 10.86 -5.98 -3.51
CA SER A 39 10.46 -4.63 -3.86
C SER A 39 9.97 -3.87 -2.62
N ASP A 40 10.07 -2.54 -2.63
CA ASP A 40 9.50 -1.68 -1.59
C ASP A 40 7.97 -1.51 -1.76
N HIS A 41 7.51 -1.49 -3.01
CA HIS A 41 6.11 -1.44 -3.39
C HIS A 41 5.85 -2.14 -4.74
N GLY A 42 4.58 -2.30 -5.15
CA GLY A 42 4.25 -2.78 -6.50
C GLY A 42 4.11 -1.66 -7.53
N ASN A 43 3.51 -1.90 -8.69
CA ASN A 43 3.39 -0.87 -9.73
C ASN A 43 2.62 0.36 -9.21
N ARG A 44 3.13 1.57 -9.49
CA ARG A 44 2.67 2.83 -8.89
C ARG A 44 1.94 3.75 -9.87
N TYR A 45 2.37 3.82 -11.13
CA TYR A 45 1.78 4.70 -12.14
C TYR A 45 1.45 3.91 -13.41
N ASP A 46 0.15 3.69 -13.62
CA ASP A 46 -0.42 3.23 -14.88
C ASP A 46 -1.96 3.28 -14.72
N THR A 47 -2.68 3.27 -15.83
CA THR A 47 -4.13 3.08 -15.88
C THR A 47 -4.61 1.84 -15.12
N ILE A 48 -3.77 0.80 -14.97
CA ILE A 48 -4.14 -0.37 -14.17
C ILE A 48 -4.42 -0.02 -12.70
N ARG A 49 -3.83 1.06 -12.16
CA ARG A 49 -4.08 1.54 -10.78
C ARG A 49 -5.54 1.93 -10.55
N GLU A 50 -6.27 2.22 -11.61
CA GLU A 50 -7.70 2.51 -11.57
C GLU A 50 -8.54 1.25 -11.31
N THR A 51 -7.97 0.07 -11.51
CA THR A 51 -8.63 -1.23 -11.29
C THR A 51 -8.38 -1.79 -9.89
N VAL A 52 -9.24 -2.71 -9.44
CA VAL A 52 -9.04 -3.46 -8.18
C VAL A 52 -7.70 -4.21 -8.19
N ILE A 53 -7.38 -4.86 -9.32
CA ILE A 53 -6.13 -5.62 -9.47
C ILE A 53 -4.91 -4.71 -9.35
N GLY A 54 -4.88 -3.57 -10.05
CA GLY A 54 -3.73 -2.64 -9.93
C GLY A 54 -3.58 -2.02 -8.54
N ARG A 55 -4.66 -1.95 -7.74
CA ARG A 55 -4.56 -1.59 -6.31
C ARG A 55 -3.92 -2.71 -5.49
N LEU A 56 -4.31 -3.96 -5.70
CA LEU A 56 -3.68 -5.11 -5.05
C LEU A 56 -2.19 -5.20 -5.42
N GLU A 57 -1.87 -5.14 -6.71
CA GLU A 57 -0.50 -5.17 -7.22
C GLU A 57 0.37 -4.10 -6.56
N SER A 58 -0.11 -2.85 -6.46
CA SER A 58 0.66 -1.77 -5.81
C SER A 58 1.01 -2.01 -4.33
N ARG A 59 0.20 -2.83 -3.64
CA ARG A 59 0.28 -3.10 -2.20
C ARG A 59 0.90 -4.45 -1.88
N LEU A 60 1.16 -5.26 -2.90
CA LEU A 60 1.75 -6.60 -2.80
C LEU A 60 3.12 -6.61 -3.49
N PRO A 61 4.16 -6.03 -2.85
CA PRO A 61 5.50 -6.10 -3.38
C PRO A 61 6.01 -7.55 -3.41
N VAL A 62 6.85 -7.84 -4.40
CA VAL A 62 7.51 -9.15 -4.51
C VAL A 62 8.52 -9.35 -3.38
N LEU A 63 8.59 -10.58 -2.88
CA LEU A 63 9.64 -11.08 -1.99
C LEU A 63 10.02 -12.50 -2.44
N SER A 64 11.29 -12.69 -2.80
CA SER A 64 11.89 -13.97 -3.13
C SER A 64 13.10 -14.21 -2.24
N VAL A 65 13.17 -15.41 -1.66
CA VAL A 65 14.23 -15.78 -0.72
C VAL A 65 14.82 -17.12 -1.14
N ARG A 66 16.14 -17.14 -1.34
CA ARG A 66 16.93 -18.36 -1.50
C ARG A 66 17.85 -18.50 -0.29
N VAL A 67 17.87 -19.70 0.28
CA VAL A 67 18.76 -20.07 1.38
C VAL A 67 19.92 -20.93 0.85
N PRO A 68 21.06 -20.97 1.53
CA PRO A 68 22.16 -21.85 1.12
C PRO A 68 21.82 -23.33 1.38
N LYS A 69 22.37 -24.24 0.57
CA LYS A 69 22.03 -25.69 0.64
C LYS A 69 22.27 -26.31 2.03
N TRP A 70 23.27 -25.81 2.76
CA TRP A 70 23.55 -26.30 4.11
C TRP A 70 22.43 -25.95 5.11
N PHE A 71 21.70 -24.86 4.89
CA PHE A 71 20.63 -24.41 5.77
C PHE A 71 19.47 -25.41 5.78
N GLU A 72 19.09 -25.93 4.60
CA GLU A 72 18.03 -26.93 4.48
C GLU A 72 18.32 -28.20 5.28
N LYS A 73 19.59 -28.63 5.30
CA LYS A 73 20.03 -29.83 6.03
C LYS A 73 20.21 -29.58 7.52
N LYS A 74 20.74 -28.40 7.88
CA LYS A 74 21.11 -28.08 9.27
C LYS A 74 19.94 -27.54 10.09
N PHE A 75 19.00 -26.86 9.45
CA PHE A 75 17.82 -26.24 10.05
C PHE A 75 16.54 -26.60 9.26
N PRO A 76 16.18 -27.91 9.18
CA PRO A 76 15.06 -28.37 8.38
C PRO A 76 13.73 -27.73 8.80
N ASP A 77 13.52 -27.53 10.10
CA ASP A 77 12.30 -26.89 10.64
C ASP A 77 12.18 -25.43 10.18
N TYR A 78 13.28 -24.68 10.18
CA TYR A 78 13.31 -23.30 9.71
C TYR A 78 13.06 -23.19 8.20
N PHE A 79 13.60 -24.15 7.44
CA PHE A 79 13.34 -24.23 6.01
C PHE A 79 11.88 -24.59 5.70
N GLN A 80 11.28 -25.48 6.49
CA GLN A 80 9.86 -25.80 6.39
C GLN A 80 8.97 -24.61 6.76
N ALA A 81 9.32 -23.88 7.83
CA ALA A 81 8.64 -22.65 8.21
C ALA A 81 8.71 -21.61 7.07
N LEU A 82 9.89 -21.39 6.48
CA LEU A 82 10.06 -20.48 5.35
C LEU A 82 9.17 -20.87 4.16
N LYS A 83 9.12 -22.16 3.80
CA LYS A 83 8.25 -22.68 2.72
C LYS A 83 6.77 -22.54 3.03
N SER A 84 6.36 -22.75 4.28
CA SER A 84 4.97 -22.57 4.70
C SER A 84 4.57 -21.10 4.64
N ASN A 85 5.45 -20.22 5.14
CA ASN A 85 5.25 -18.78 5.19
C ASN A 85 5.21 -18.12 3.80
N SER A 86 5.79 -18.75 2.77
CA SER A 86 5.72 -18.22 1.39
C SER A 86 4.30 -18.16 0.83
N LYS A 87 3.31 -18.75 1.51
CA LYS A 87 1.88 -18.74 1.15
C LYS A 87 1.03 -17.92 2.13
N LYS A 88 1.65 -17.20 3.06
CA LYS A 88 0.98 -16.49 4.17
C LYS A 88 1.27 -14.99 4.11
N MET A 89 0.47 -14.22 4.83
CA MET A 89 0.65 -12.77 4.94
C MET A 89 1.96 -12.44 5.68
N THR A 90 2.89 -11.84 4.95
CA THR A 90 4.18 -11.37 5.47
C THR A 90 4.36 -9.88 5.16
N SER A 91 5.35 -9.27 5.81
CA SER A 91 5.69 -7.86 5.68
C SER A 91 7.21 -7.69 5.71
N HIS A 92 7.73 -6.52 5.29
CA HIS A 92 9.16 -6.23 5.42
C HIS A 92 9.66 -6.24 6.87
N PHE A 93 8.78 -6.11 7.86
CA PHE A 93 9.16 -6.30 9.27
C PHE A 93 9.58 -7.74 9.57
N ASP A 94 8.96 -8.71 8.89
CA ASP A 94 9.33 -10.13 9.02
C ASP A 94 10.68 -10.40 8.35
N VAL A 95 10.96 -9.75 7.22
CA VAL A 95 12.28 -9.78 6.57
C VAL A 95 13.35 -9.21 7.51
N PHE A 96 13.08 -8.07 8.14
CA PHE A 96 13.97 -7.49 9.15
C PHE A 96 14.22 -8.46 10.32
N ALA A 97 13.17 -9.05 10.89
CA ALA A 97 13.29 -10.04 11.97
C ALA A 97 14.13 -11.26 11.54
N THR A 98 13.97 -11.69 10.28
CA THR A 98 14.74 -12.80 9.69
C THR A 98 16.21 -12.46 9.56
N LEU A 99 16.54 -11.25 9.09
CA LEU A 99 17.93 -10.79 8.99
C LEU A 99 18.59 -10.73 10.37
N MET A 100 17.89 -10.20 11.38
CA MET A 100 18.38 -10.21 12.76
C MET A 100 18.63 -11.63 13.26
N HIS A 101 17.75 -12.58 12.93
CA HIS A 101 17.91 -13.98 13.31
C HIS A 101 19.15 -14.62 12.66
N VAL A 102 19.42 -14.32 11.39
CA VAL A 102 20.65 -14.77 10.72
C VAL A 102 21.90 -14.18 11.40
N LEU A 103 21.89 -12.88 11.71
CA LEU A 103 23.02 -12.17 12.32
C LEU A 103 23.33 -12.62 13.75
N ASP A 104 22.29 -12.85 14.56
CA ASP A 104 22.44 -13.32 15.94
C ASP A 104 22.98 -14.76 16.01
N GLY A 105 22.79 -15.52 14.93
CA GLY A 105 23.14 -16.91 14.78
C GLY A 105 21.94 -17.82 14.98
N LEU A 106 21.65 -18.63 13.96
CA LEU A 106 20.47 -19.52 13.86
C LEU A 106 20.37 -20.62 14.93
N HIS A 107 21.39 -20.78 15.78
CA HIS A 107 21.32 -21.69 16.93
C HIS A 107 20.65 -21.04 18.15
N LYS A 108 20.54 -19.71 18.16
CA LYS A 108 19.81 -18.96 19.17
C LYS A 108 18.31 -18.98 18.84
N PRO A 109 17.44 -18.80 19.83
CA PRO A 109 16.02 -18.62 19.56
C PRO A 109 15.79 -17.41 18.65
N PRO A 110 14.70 -17.40 17.87
CA PRO A 110 14.34 -16.27 17.03
C PRO A 110 14.29 -14.96 17.82
N PRO A 111 14.79 -13.83 17.26
CA PRO A 111 14.85 -12.58 17.96
C PRO A 111 13.44 -12.07 18.26
N LYS A 112 13.25 -11.57 19.48
CA LYS A 112 12.03 -10.86 19.87
C LYS A 112 12.14 -9.40 19.42
N VAL A 113 11.69 -9.11 18.20
CA VAL A 113 11.60 -7.74 17.69
C VAL A 113 10.23 -7.15 17.97
N GLU A 114 10.16 -5.82 18.09
CA GLU A 114 8.89 -5.10 18.32
C GLU A 114 7.91 -5.27 17.15
N ARG A 115 8.46 -5.36 15.93
CA ARG A 115 7.70 -5.42 14.68
C ARG A 115 8.23 -6.58 13.85
N GLY A 116 7.38 -7.58 13.63
CA GLY A 116 7.65 -8.71 12.74
C GLY A 116 7.97 -10.02 13.44
N ILE A 117 7.94 -11.09 12.67
CA ILE A 117 8.25 -12.45 13.06
C ILE A 117 9.28 -12.97 12.06
N SER A 118 10.37 -13.57 12.54
CA SER A 118 11.35 -14.19 11.63
C SER A 118 10.65 -15.19 10.71
N LEU A 119 10.92 -15.15 9.41
CA LEU A 119 10.36 -16.04 8.39
C LEU A 119 10.77 -17.51 8.60
N PHE A 120 11.76 -17.77 9.47
CA PHE A 120 12.16 -19.09 9.96
C PHE A 120 11.31 -19.61 11.12
N SER A 121 10.29 -18.86 11.53
CA SER A 121 9.31 -19.24 12.55
C SER A 121 7.93 -19.30 11.92
N GLU A 122 7.06 -20.17 12.42
CA GLU A 122 5.73 -20.32 11.84
C GLU A 122 4.91 -19.03 11.98
N ILE A 123 4.37 -18.56 10.85
CA ILE A 123 3.41 -17.45 10.81
C ILE A 123 2.00 -18.06 10.77
N ALA A 124 1.06 -17.49 11.52
CA ALA A 124 -0.33 -17.96 11.52
C ALA A 124 -0.97 -17.78 10.13
N GLU A 125 -1.75 -18.77 9.69
CA GLU A 125 -2.42 -18.74 8.39
C GLU A 125 -3.45 -17.62 8.29
N ASN A 126 -4.13 -17.32 9.39
CA ASN A 126 -5.13 -16.25 9.51
C ASN A 126 -4.53 -14.91 9.98
N ARG A 127 -3.22 -14.70 9.87
CA ARG A 127 -2.56 -13.46 10.29
C ARG A 127 -3.16 -12.26 9.55
N THR A 128 -3.62 -11.30 10.32
CA THR A 128 -4.23 -10.07 9.83
C THR A 128 -3.18 -9.00 9.52
N CYS A 129 -3.55 -8.00 8.72
CA CYS A 129 -2.71 -6.82 8.48
C CYS A 129 -2.29 -6.10 9.78
N PHE A 130 -3.19 -6.05 10.77
CA PHE A 130 -2.89 -5.46 12.08
C PHE A 130 -1.78 -6.21 12.82
N GLU A 131 -1.85 -7.53 12.85
CA GLU A 131 -0.80 -8.39 13.43
C GLU A 131 0.50 -8.33 12.62
N ALA A 132 0.39 -8.13 11.30
CA ALA A 132 1.53 -7.87 10.43
C ALA A 132 2.07 -6.43 10.52
N LYS A 133 1.48 -5.56 11.34
CA LYS A 133 1.83 -4.14 11.48
C LYS A 133 1.76 -3.37 10.15
N ILE A 134 0.91 -3.82 9.23
CA ILE A 134 0.59 -3.17 7.97
C ILE A 134 -0.53 -2.15 8.24
N PRO A 135 -0.33 -0.86 7.94
CA PRO A 135 -1.39 0.15 8.07
C PRO A 135 -2.63 -0.22 7.25
N ASN A 136 -3.82 0.08 7.75
CA ASN A 136 -5.09 -0.29 7.11
C ASN A 136 -5.19 0.15 5.64
N VAL A 137 -4.61 1.31 5.31
CA VAL A 137 -4.61 1.84 3.94
C VAL A 137 -3.77 1.03 2.94
N PHE A 138 -2.80 0.24 3.43
CA PHE A 138 -1.97 -0.65 2.62
C PHE A 138 -2.37 -2.12 2.74
N CYS A 139 -3.27 -2.47 3.65
CA CYS A 139 -3.73 -3.86 3.81
C CYS A 139 -4.42 -4.34 2.53
N PRO A 140 -4.07 -5.46 1.89
CA PRO A 140 -4.71 -5.87 0.62
C PRO A 140 -6.10 -6.51 0.80
N CYS A 141 -6.47 -6.87 2.03
CA CYS A 141 -7.73 -7.56 2.34
C CYS A 141 -8.90 -6.56 2.44
N PHE A 142 -9.54 -6.25 1.31
CA PHE A 142 -10.79 -5.46 1.31
C PHE A 142 -11.93 -6.24 0.69
N ASN A 143 -13.11 -6.13 1.32
CA ASN A 143 -14.39 -6.44 0.70
C ASN A 143 -15.02 -5.10 0.31
N GLU A 144 -14.80 -4.71 -0.95
CA GLU A 144 -15.31 -3.46 -1.53
C GLU A 144 -16.53 -3.75 -2.41
N ILE A 145 -17.60 -2.99 -2.22
CA ILE A 145 -18.77 -2.98 -3.11
C ILE A 145 -18.66 -1.74 -4.00
N SER A 146 -18.82 -1.93 -5.31
CA SER A 146 -18.88 -0.81 -6.24
C SER A 146 -20.24 -0.13 -6.15
N LEU A 147 -20.20 1.20 -6.01
CA LEU A 147 -21.37 2.07 -6.03
C LEU A 147 -21.42 2.87 -7.34
N GLU A 148 -22.55 3.52 -7.59
CA GLU A 148 -22.67 4.42 -8.74
C GLU A 148 -21.79 5.67 -8.54
N PRO A 149 -21.11 6.19 -9.59
CA PRO A 149 -20.27 7.37 -9.46
C PRO A 149 -20.99 8.61 -8.91
N SER A 150 -22.30 8.73 -9.14
CA SER A 150 -23.13 9.81 -8.59
C SER A 150 -23.18 9.80 -7.06
N GLU A 151 -23.09 8.62 -6.43
CA GLU A 151 -23.05 8.46 -4.96
C GLU A 151 -21.73 8.96 -4.36
N GLY A 152 -20.70 9.19 -5.19
CA GLY A 152 -19.38 9.66 -4.76
C GLY A 152 -19.21 11.16 -4.70
N VAL A 153 -20.16 11.94 -5.22
CA VAL A 153 -20.00 13.39 -5.38
C VAL A 153 -19.81 14.08 -4.03
N GLU A 154 -20.59 13.70 -3.01
CA GLU A 154 -20.46 14.21 -1.63
C GLU A 154 -19.03 14.02 -1.10
N TYR A 155 -18.46 12.84 -1.30
CA TYR A 155 -17.12 12.49 -0.81
C TYR A 155 -16.02 13.20 -1.59
N ALA A 156 -16.17 13.34 -2.91
CA ALA A 156 -15.21 14.07 -3.73
C ALA A 156 -15.19 15.57 -3.37
N GLU A 157 -16.36 16.18 -3.17
CA GLU A 157 -16.51 17.57 -2.69
C GLU A 157 -15.87 17.75 -1.30
N PHE A 158 -16.10 16.81 -0.38
CA PHE A 158 -15.47 16.80 0.94
C PHE A 158 -13.93 16.77 0.85
N LEU A 159 -13.39 15.90 0.00
CA LEU A 159 -11.93 15.82 -0.23
C LEU A 159 -11.38 17.10 -0.85
N LEU A 160 -12.08 17.73 -1.79
CA LEU A 160 -11.68 19.01 -2.37
C LEU A 160 -11.67 20.15 -1.35
N ASN A 161 -12.64 20.18 -0.43
CA ASN A 161 -12.65 21.13 0.67
C ASN A 161 -11.47 20.91 1.63
N PHE A 162 -11.16 19.65 1.95
CA PHE A 162 -9.96 19.32 2.73
C PHE A 162 -8.67 19.84 2.05
N ILE A 163 -8.53 19.71 0.73
CA ILE A 163 -7.37 20.24 -0.01
C ILE A 163 -7.32 21.77 0.08
N LYS A 164 -8.47 22.44 -0.05
CA LYS A 164 -8.57 23.90 0.05
C LYS A 164 -8.14 24.39 1.45
N ASP A 165 -8.58 23.72 2.50
CA ASP A 165 -8.19 24.03 3.87
C ASP A 165 -6.69 23.80 4.07
N TYR A 166 -6.15 22.69 3.54
CA TYR A 166 -4.73 22.38 3.59
C TYR A 166 -3.86 23.41 2.85
N PHE A 167 -4.32 23.91 1.69
CA PHE A 167 -3.66 25.01 0.96
C PHE A 167 -3.65 26.31 1.75
N THR A 168 -4.72 26.60 2.48
CA THR A 168 -4.85 27.79 3.32
C THR A 168 -3.92 27.70 4.53
N GLU A 169 -3.89 26.56 5.21
CA GLU A 169 -3.01 26.29 6.35
C GLU A 169 -1.53 26.49 5.99
N HIS A 170 -1.14 26.04 4.78
CA HIS A 170 0.24 26.16 4.28
C HIS A 170 0.51 27.48 3.53
N GLN A 171 -0.48 28.38 3.44
CA GLN A 171 -0.36 29.69 2.80
C GLN A 171 0.08 29.61 1.32
N VAL A 172 -0.45 28.64 0.57
CA VAL A 172 -0.11 28.41 -0.85
C VAL A 172 -1.27 28.68 -1.81
N GLN A 173 -2.40 29.21 -1.32
CA GLN A 173 -3.58 29.51 -2.13
C GLN A 173 -3.33 30.47 -3.29
N GLU A 174 -2.31 31.33 -3.20
CA GLU A 174 -1.92 32.25 -4.29
C GLU A 174 -0.93 31.63 -5.27
N LYS A 175 -0.28 30.53 -4.89
CA LYS A 175 0.70 29.82 -5.71
C LYS A 175 0.06 28.65 -6.46
N CYS A 176 -0.92 27.99 -5.85
CA CYS A 176 -1.57 26.80 -6.39
C CYS A 176 -2.94 27.12 -6.98
N ALA A 177 -3.22 26.62 -8.19
CA ALA A 177 -4.51 26.74 -8.83
C ALA A 177 -5.62 26.09 -7.98
N PRO A 178 -6.80 26.74 -7.86
CA PRO A 178 -7.93 26.17 -7.13
C PRO A 178 -8.44 24.89 -7.81
N MET A 179 -8.82 23.90 -7.01
CA MET A 179 -9.34 22.63 -7.50
C MET A 179 -10.86 22.63 -7.54
N LYS A 180 -11.43 22.20 -8.65
CA LYS A 180 -12.87 21.98 -8.83
C LYS A 180 -13.13 20.58 -9.38
N LEU A 181 -14.20 19.94 -8.93
CA LEU A 181 -14.60 18.63 -9.40
C LEU A 181 -14.93 18.66 -10.89
N LYS A 182 -14.36 17.73 -11.65
CA LYS A 182 -14.73 17.48 -13.05
C LYS A 182 -15.71 16.32 -13.15
N SER A 183 -15.34 15.17 -12.61
CA SER A 183 -16.21 13.99 -12.55
C SER A 183 -15.70 12.97 -11.54
N VAL A 184 -16.61 12.25 -10.90
CA VAL A 184 -16.29 11.02 -10.14
C VAL A 184 -16.09 9.87 -11.12
N LYS A 185 -15.06 9.05 -10.89
CA LYS A 185 -14.72 7.88 -11.73
C LYS A 185 -15.19 6.58 -11.11
N SER A 186 -14.94 6.40 -9.81
CA SER A 186 -15.36 5.20 -9.09
C SER A 186 -15.55 5.49 -7.61
N VAL A 187 -16.44 4.71 -7.01
CA VAL A 187 -16.79 4.79 -5.58
C VAL A 187 -16.88 3.37 -5.08
N LEU A 188 -16.11 3.07 -4.04
CA LEU A 188 -16.03 1.74 -3.46
C LEU A 188 -16.32 1.82 -1.98
N LEU A 189 -17.35 1.11 -1.54
CA LEU A 189 -17.73 0.98 -0.15
C LEU A 189 -17.00 -0.23 0.45
N SER A 190 -16.09 0.01 1.39
CA SER A 190 -15.52 -1.07 2.19
C SER A 190 -16.44 -1.38 3.37
N LEU A 191 -16.95 -2.61 3.44
CA LEU A 191 -17.72 -3.08 4.59
C LEU A 191 -16.78 -3.49 5.72
N PRO A 192 -17.07 -3.11 6.99
CA PRO A 192 -16.31 -3.64 8.12
C PRO A 192 -16.48 -5.17 8.18
N PRO A 193 -15.47 -5.91 8.67
CA PRO A 193 -15.60 -7.34 8.95
C PRO A 193 -16.86 -7.61 9.77
N SER A 194 -17.62 -8.66 9.44
CA SER A 194 -18.91 -8.98 10.07
C SER A 194 -18.87 -9.07 11.60
N LYS A 195 -17.72 -9.41 12.20
CA LYS A 195 -17.49 -9.40 13.66
C LYS A 195 -17.51 -8.01 14.31
N LEU A 196 -17.33 -6.93 13.54
CA LEU A 196 -17.43 -5.54 14.01
C LEU A 196 -18.80 -4.92 13.72
N ALA A 197 -19.61 -5.54 12.87
CA ALA A 197 -20.95 -5.09 12.53
C ALA A 197 -22.02 -5.61 13.51
N ILE A 198 -21.74 -6.70 14.24
CA ILE A 198 -22.69 -7.34 15.16
C ILE A 198 -21.96 -7.78 16.43
N ASP A 199 -22.02 -6.97 17.48
CA ASP A 199 -21.79 -7.40 18.86
C ASP A 199 -23.13 -7.27 19.60
N ASP A 200 -23.81 -8.40 19.79
CA ASP A 200 -25.14 -8.52 20.44
C ASP A 200 -25.14 -8.07 21.92
N ARG A 201 -23.97 -7.73 22.50
CA ARG A 201 -23.86 -7.47 23.94
C ARG A 201 -24.07 -6.01 24.33
N GLN A 202 -24.10 -5.04 23.39
CA GLN A 202 -24.33 -3.62 23.70
C GLN A 202 -25.10 -2.86 22.59
N PRO A 203 -26.45 -2.81 22.65
CA PRO A 203 -27.28 -2.17 21.61
C PRO A 203 -27.23 -0.63 21.54
N HIS A 204 -26.49 0.05 22.44
CA HIS A 204 -26.54 1.51 22.58
C HIS A 204 -25.27 2.27 22.20
N LEU A 205 -24.17 1.60 21.86
CA LEU A 205 -22.87 2.26 21.66
C LEU A 205 -22.10 1.65 20.48
N ARG A 206 -22.43 2.08 19.26
CA ARG A 206 -21.45 2.48 18.21
C ARG A 206 -22.16 2.96 16.95
N SER A 207 -21.81 4.15 16.49
CA SER A 207 -22.08 4.59 15.13
C SER A 207 -21.41 3.61 14.14
N LEU A 208 -22.18 3.03 13.23
CA LEU A 208 -21.63 2.33 12.08
C LEU A 208 -20.82 3.34 11.27
N VAL A 209 -19.50 3.16 11.18
CA VAL A 209 -18.62 4.00 10.35
C VAL A 209 -18.30 3.22 9.09
N LEU A 210 -18.76 3.73 7.96
CA LEU A 210 -18.49 3.14 6.64
C LEU A 210 -17.34 3.87 5.96
N GLN A 211 -16.54 3.12 5.21
CA GLN A 211 -15.39 3.63 4.50
C GLN A 211 -15.71 3.69 2.99
N TYR A 212 -15.60 4.87 2.42
CA TYR A 212 -15.80 5.13 1.00
C TYR A 212 -14.47 5.52 0.38
N ARG A 213 -13.98 4.70 -0.55
CA ARG A 213 -12.85 5.05 -1.41
C ARG A 213 -13.40 5.70 -2.67
N VAL A 214 -12.98 6.92 -2.94
CA VAL A 214 -13.49 7.69 -4.08
C VAL A 214 -12.35 8.11 -4.96
N GLN A 215 -12.49 7.81 -6.25
CA GLN A 215 -11.59 8.26 -7.29
C GLN A 215 -12.31 9.28 -8.17
N PHE A 216 -11.69 10.44 -8.38
CA PHE A 216 -12.30 11.53 -9.13
C PHE A 216 -11.25 12.37 -9.86
N THR A 217 -11.72 13.13 -10.84
CA THR A 217 -10.88 14.02 -11.64
C THR A 217 -11.16 15.48 -11.33
N VAL A 218 -10.12 16.29 -11.35
CA VAL A 218 -10.17 17.74 -11.17
C VAL A 218 -10.16 18.45 -12.52
N GLN A 219 -10.80 19.61 -12.60
CA GLN A 219 -10.79 20.47 -13.78
C GLN A 219 -9.36 20.99 -14.13
N PRO A 220 -9.12 21.47 -15.36
CA PRO A 220 -7.89 22.17 -15.72
C PRO A 220 -7.59 23.35 -14.77
N PRO A 221 -6.31 23.68 -14.52
CA PRO A 221 -5.12 23.20 -15.25
C PRO A 221 -4.53 21.90 -14.71
N SER A 222 -4.88 21.47 -13.49
CA SER A 222 -4.22 20.31 -12.87
C SER A 222 -4.54 18.99 -13.56
N ASN A 223 -5.78 18.81 -14.03
CA ASN A 223 -6.33 17.55 -14.52
C ASN A 223 -6.00 16.37 -13.58
N ALA A 224 -5.89 16.62 -12.27
CA ALA A 224 -5.46 15.64 -11.30
C ALA A 224 -6.49 14.50 -11.20
N LEU A 225 -6.02 13.26 -11.27
CA LEU A 225 -6.79 12.08 -10.90
C LEU A 225 -6.45 11.77 -9.45
N LEU A 226 -7.39 12.04 -8.55
CA LEU A 226 -7.21 11.90 -7.10
C LEU A 226 -7.97 10.68 -6.59
N GLU A 227 -7.38 10.01 -5.61
CA GLU A 227 -8.01 8.94 -4.84
C GLU A 227 -7.87 9.24 -3.34
N GLY A 228 -8.99 9.20 -2.63
CA GLY A 228 -9.01 9.39 -1.18
C GLY A 228 -9.96 8.41 -0.49
N VAL A 229 -9.79 8.29 0.82
CA VAL A 229 -10.62 7.45 1.68
C VAL A 229 -11.36 8.32 2.69
N VAL A 230 -12.69 8.30 2.60
CA VAL A 230 -13.59 9.06 3.48
C VAL A 230 -14.33 8.08 4.39
N PHE A 231 -14.34 8.38 5.69
CA PHE A 231 -15.12 7.67 6.69
C PHE A 231 -16.38 8.46 7.00
N LYS A 232 -17.54 7.82 6.85
CA LYS A 232 -18.85 8.39 7.19
C LYS A 232 -19.47 7.64 8.36
N ASP A 233 -19.66 8.36 9.46
CA ASP A 233 -20.50 7.92 10.55
C ASP A 233 -21.97 7.92 10.09
N GLN A 234 -22.58 6.74 9.98
CA GLN A 234 -23.94 6.57 9.46
C GLN A 234 -25.02 7.14 10.41
N ARG A 235 -24.68 7.37 11.68
CA ARG A 235 -25.62 7.94 12.68
C ARG A 235 -25.58 9.46 12.67
N THR A 236 -24.38 10.05 12.63
CA THR A 236 -24.22 11.51 12.68
C THR A 236 -24.12 12.17 11.32
N GLY A 237 -23.86 11.39 10.27
CA GLY A 237 -23.52 11.89 8.94
C GLY A 237 -22.12 12.52 8.88
N LYS A 238 -21.35 12.51 9.98
CA LYS A 238 -20.04 13.17 10.03
C LYS A 238 -19.05 12.46 9.10
N LEU A 239 -18.42 13.26 8.24
CA LEU A 239 -17.34 12.84 7.36
C LEU A 239 -15.98 13.10 8.02
N SER A 240 -15.04 12.20 7.79
CA SER A 240 -13.63 12.34 8.16
C SER A 240 -12.76 11.66 7.12
N ILE A 241 -11.48 12.05 7.03
CA ILE A 241 -10.56 11.55 6.02
C ILE A 241 -9.42 10.74 6.67
N SER A 242 -8.93 9.71 6.00
CA SER A 242 -7.58 9.18 6.28
C SER A 242 -6.53 10.19 5.81
N ASN A 243 -5.33 10.22 6.38
CA ASN A 243 -4.22 11.07 5.89
C ASN A 243 -3.69 10.66 4.49
N ASP A 244 -4.44 9.87 3.73
CA ASP A 244 -4.04 9.20 2.50
C ASP A 244 -4.91 9.68 1.34
N LEU A 245 -4.67 10.93 0.93
CA LEU A 245 -5.10 11.44 -0.36
C LEU A 245 -3.93 11.30 -1.34
N ASP A 246 -4.11 10.53 -2.41
CA ASP A 246 -3.08 10.29 -3.41
C ASP A 246 -3.47 10.82 -4.79
N ARG A 247 -2.46 11.14 -5.59
CA ARG A 247 -2.64 11.50 -7.00
C ARG A 247 -2.15 10.34 -7.87
N ASN A 248 -3.09 9.74 -8.59
CA ASN A 248 -2.87 8.52 -9.37
C ASN A 248 -2.26 8.79 -10.75
N ASN A 249 -2.32 10.03 -11.25
CA ASN A 249 -1.71 10.40 -12.53
C ASN A 249 -0.44 11.26 -12.38
N LYS A 250 0.45 11.17 -13.39
CA LYS A 250 1.72 11.91 -13.42
C LYS A 250 1.47 13.41 -13.34
N TYR A 251 2.28 14.11 -12.54
CA TYR A 251 2.18 15.55 -12.30
C TYR A 251 3.44 16.33 -12.70
N GLY A 252 4.54 15.63 -13.01
CA GLY A 252 5.77 16.22 -13.50
C GLY A 252 6.25 17.38 -12.61
N ASN A 253 6.60 18.50 -13.23
CA ASN A 253 7.04 19.70 -12.52
C ASN A 253 5.89 20.69 -12.22
N SER A 254 4.63 20.25 -12.22
CA SER A 254 3.49 21.16 -12.01
C SER A 254 3.48 21.80 -10.62
N SER A 255 4.21 21.26 -9.65
CA SER A 255 4.25 21.72 -8.26
C SER A 255 5.61 22.36 -7.89
N PHE A 256 6.29 23.02 -8.85
CA PHE A 256 7.62 23.60 -8.64
C PHE A 256 7.69 24.65 -7.50
N CYS A 257 6.59 25.36 -7.23
CA CYS A 257 6.46 26.44 -6.27
C CYS A 257 6.28 26.01 -4.79
N VAL A 258 6.15 24.70 -4.52
CA VAL A 258 5.98 24.13 -3.18
C VAL A 258 7.03 23.05 -2.89
N SER A 259 7.35 22.80 -1.63
CA SER A 259 8.31 21.78 -1.19
C SER A 259 7.69 20.67 -0.34
N ASP A 260 6.53 20.89 0.26
CA ASP A 260 5.85 19.88 1.07
C ASP A 260 5.43 18.66 0.23
N ARG A 261 5.52 17.46 0.81
CA ARG A 261 5.31 16.19 0.11
C ARG A 261 3.88 16.01 -0.38
N LEU A 262 2.88 16.42 0.39
CA LEU A 262 1.48 16.33 0.01
C LEU A 262 1.13 17.45 -0.98
N LEU A 263 1.61 18.67 -0.74
CA LEU A 263 1.46 19.78 -1.69
C LEU A 263 2.10 19.47 -3.04
N LYS A 264 3.25 18.77 -3.08
CA LYS A 264 3.89 18.36 -4.33
C LYS A 264 2.99 17.49 -5.22
N LYS A 265 2.13 16.66 -4.61
CA LYS A 265 1.19 15.82 -5.36
C LYS A 265 0.00 16.64 -5.86
N LEU A 266 -0.50 17.56 -5.02
CA LEU A 266 -1.77 18.24 -5.25
C LEU A 266 -1.60 19.53 -6.06
N CYS A 267 -0.68 20.39 -5.66
CA CYS A 267 -0.53 21.73 -6.23
C CYS A 267 -0.23 21.73 -7.73
N HIS A 268 -0.97 22.56 -8.46
CA HIS A 268 -0.58 22.99 -9.80
C HIS A 268 -0.23 24.47 -9.70
N CYS A 269 1.04 24.82 -9.84
CA CYS A 269 1.52 26.17 -9.71
C CYS A 269 1.00 27.06 -10.84
N LEU A 270 0.58 28.27 -10.47
CA LEU A 270 0.17 29.33 -11.39
C LEU A 270 1.36 29.97 -12.11
#